data_AF-A0A7S2NJI8-F1
#
_entry.id   AF-A0A7S2NJI8-F1
#
_cell.length_a   1.000
_cell.length_b   1.000
_cell.length_c   1.000
_cell.angle_alpha   90.00
_cell.angle_beta   90.00
_cell.angle_gamma   90.00
#
_symmetry.space_group_name_H-M   'P 1'
#
loop_
_entity.id
_entity.type
_entity.pdbx_description
1 polymer ?
#
loop_
_entity_poly.entity_id
_entity_poly.type
_entity_poly.pdbx_seq_one_letter_code
_entity_poly.pdbx_strand_id
1 'polypeptide(L)'
;AMARIRVAAAAWGCLAGLAGALHPRPDHEDVASYARWLVHESDYATVSTHHGQDVFGNIASISDGDGYEHSTGVIYTFLPGEDATYQQLMKDNRVALAFSEKAVGNGQSGGCFWSTAESPPCGRVTISGRLTMVPEENKTQALRYLYARHPEMKGWNKAHADFAPFWLAPENITDFLSTSL
;
A
#
# COMPACT_ATOMS: atom_id res chain seq x y z
N ALA A 1 23.17 54.84 27.91
CA ALA A 1 22.01 53.98 27.61
C ALA A 1 22.25 53.29 26.27
N MET A 2 22.54 51.99 26.27
CA MET A 2 22.64 51.18 25.05
C MET A 2 21.81 49.91 25.28
N ALA A 3 20.69 49.82 24.57
CA ALA A 3 19.77 48.68 24.65
C ALA A 3 20.31 47.55 23.75
N ARG A 4 20.56 46.38 24.34
CA ARG A 4 20.94 45.16 23.62
C ARG A 4 19.66 44.47 23.14
N ILE A 5 19.38 44.56 21.84
CA ILE A 5 18.33 43.78 21.18
C ILE A 5 18.82 42.32 21.11
N ARG A 6 18.12 41.41 21.77
CA ARG A 6 18.33 39.96 21.63
C ARG A 6 17.43 39.47 20.50
N VAL A 7 18.02 39.05 19.39
CA VAL A 7 17.31 38.34 18.33
C VAL A 7 17.14 36.89 18.79
N ALA A 8 15.89 36.46 19.00
CA ALA A 8 15.58 35.07 19.27
C ALA A 8 15.65 34.28 17.97
N ALA A 9 16.59 33.32 17.90
CA ALA A 9 16.61 32.33 16.84
C ALA A 9 15.41 31.39 17.05
N ALA A 10 14.41 31.48 16.17
CA ALA A 10 13.33 30.51 16.11
C ALA A 10 13.91 29.20 15.57
N ALA A 11 14.07 28.21 16.43
CA ALA A 11 14.37 26.85 16.02
C ALA A 11 13.14 26.29 15.28
N TRP A 12 13.20 26.25 13.96
CA TRP A 12 12.32 25.41 13.16
C TRP A 12 12.72 23.95 13.44
N GLY A 13 12.10 23.36 14.45
CA GLY A 13 12.14 21.92 14.64
C GLY A 13 11.54 21.25 13.42
N CYS A 14 12.35 20.50 12.69
CA CYS A 14 11.86 19.57 11.68
C CYS A 14 10.87 18.63 12.36
N LEU A 15 9.59 18.72 11.98
CA LEU A 15 8.65 17.63 12.13
C LEU A 15 9.08 16.53 11.16
N ALA A 16 10.14 15.79 11.53
CA ALA A 16 10.35 14.48 10.97
C ALA A 16 9.16 13.64 11.42
N GLY A 17 8.25 13.34 10.50
CA GLY A 17 7.16 12.42 10.75
C GLY A 17 7.73 11.14 11.33
N LEU A 18 7.09 10.62 12.38
CA LEU A 18 7.32 9.28 12.89
C LEU A 18 6.94 8.29 11.77
N ALA A 19 7.86 8.03 10.85
CA ALA A 19 7.83 6.77 10.12
C ALA A 19 7.99 5.69 11.20
N GLY A 20 6.92 4.94 11.47
CA GLY A 20 6.98 3.80 12.37
C GLY A 20 8.14 2.91 11.95
N ALA A 21 8.89 2.38 12.92
CA ALA A 21 9.86 1.36 12.61
C ALA A 21 9.12 0.18 11.99
N LEU A 22 9.63 -0.34 10.86
CA LEU A 22 9.07 -1.53 10.21
C LEU A 22 9.01 -2.69 11.20
N HIS A 23 8.06 -3.60 11.03
CA HIS A 23 8.06 -4.85 11.75
C HIS A 23 9.31 -5.67 11.39
N PRO A 24 9.76 -6.57 12.28
CA PRO A 24 10.89 -7.44 11.99
C PRO A 24 10.70 -8.20 10.68
N ARG A 25 11.63 -8.00 9.74
CA ARG A 25 11.64 -8.67 8.45
C ARG A 25 11.73 -10.20 8.67
N PRO A 26 10.77 -10.99 8.15
CA PRO A 26 10.83 -12.44 8.21
C PRO A 26 12.03 -13.01 7.46
N ASP A 27 12.36 -14.27 7.75
CA ASP A 27 13.28 -15.03 6.92
C ASP A 27 12.72 -15.16 5.50
N HIS A 28 13.56 -14.95 4.49
CA HIS A 28 13.21 -15.11 3.09
C HIS A 28 12.79 -16.55 2.73
N GLU A 29 13.25 -17.55 3.50
CA GLU A 29 12.82 -18.95 3.34
C GLU A 29 11.38 -19.17 3.81
N ASP A 30 10.86 -18.36 4.74
CA ASP A 30 9.44 -18.36 5.11
C ASP A 30 8.64 -17.46 4.14
N VAL A 31 8.50 -17.97 2.92
CA VAL A 31 7.88 -17.27 1.78
C VAL A 31 6.52 -16.67 2.14
N ALA A 32 5.68 -17.38 2.89
CA ALA A 32 4.34 -16.91 3.23
C ALA A 32 4.38 -15.78 4.26
N SER A 33 5.23 -15.89 5.29
CA SER A 33 5.38 -14.82 6.28
C SER A 33 6.04 -13.60 5.68
N TYR A 34 7.07 -13.78 4.85
CA TYR A 34 7.72 -12.71 4.11
C TYR A 34 6.73 -11.94 3.22
N ALA A 35 5.86 -12.67 2.52
CA ALA A 35 4.84 -12.07 1.67
C ALA A 35 3.83 -11.22 2.44
N ARG A 36 3.29 -11.77 3.53
CA ARG A 36 2.36 -11.04 4.40
C ARG A 36 3.01 -9.80 4.97
N TRP A 37 4.25 -9.91 5.45
CA TRP A 37 5.01 -8.77 5.95
C TRP A 37 5.20 -7.72 4.86
N LEU A 38 5.62 -8.09 3.66
CA LEU A 38 5.86 -7.12 2.59
C LEU A 38 4.57 -6.41 2.18
N VAL A 39 3.45 -7.13 2.07
CA VAL A 39 2.13 -6.51 1.81
C VAL A 39 1.76 -5.56 2.95
N HIS A 40 1.95 -5.97 4.20
CA HIS A 40 1.58 -5.18 5.37
C HIS A 40 2.38 -3.89 5.50
N GLU A 41 3.69 -3.94 5.26
CA GLU A 41 4.60 -2.79 5.29
C GLU A 41 4.45 -1.85 4.08
N SER A 42 3.78 -2.31 3.03
CA SER A 42 3.61 -1.52 1.81
C SER A 42 2.53 -0.45 2.00
N ASP A 43 2.86 0.78 1.58
CA ASP A 43 1.92 1.89 1.53
C ASP A 43 0.99 1.81 0.31
N TYR A 44 1.52 1.29 -0.80
CA TYR A 44 0.84 1.16 -2.08
C TYR A 44 1.23 -0.14 -2.79
N ALA A 45 0.46 -0.48 -3.81
CA ALA A 45 0.77 -1.52 -4.78
C ALA A 45 0.81 -0.94 -6.20
N THR A 46 1.60 -1.57 -7.08
CA THR A 46 1.37 -1.44 -8.51
C THR A 46 0.21 -2.35 -8.89
N VAL A 47 -0.83 -1.78 -9.49
CA VAL A 47 -2.05 -2.49 -9.89
C VAL A 47 -2.05 -2.65 -11.41
N SER A 48 -2.02 -3.90 -11.88
CA SER A 48 -2.11 -4.24 -13.30
C SER A 48 -3.49 -4.77 -13.63
N THR A 49 -4.21 -4.11 -14.53
CA THR A 49 -5.58 -4.45 -14.96
C THR A 49 -5.67 -4.61 -16.48
N HIS A 50 -6.72 -5.28 -16.96
CA HIS A 50 -6.97 -5.42 -18.39
C HIS A 50 -7.63 -4.17 -18.98
N HIS A 51 -7.10 -3.66 -20.08
CA HIS A 51 -7.69 -2.59 -20.87
C HIS A 51 -7.84 -3.05 -22.32
N GLY A 52 -8.99 -3.66 -22.63
CA GLY A 52 -9.22 -4.23 -23.96
C GLY A 52 -8.30 -5.43 -24.19
N GLN A 53 -7.35 -5.31 -25.13
CA GLN A 53 -6.32 -6.33 -25.38
C GLN A 53 -4.99 -6.00 -24.68
N ASP A 54 -4.86 -4.81 -24.10
CA ASP A 54 -3.66 -4.34 -23.42
C ASP A 54 -3.75 -4.55 -21.90
N VAL A 55 -2.62 -4.33 -21.22
CA VAL A 55 -2.53 -4.25 -19.76
C VAL A 55 -2.23 -2.80 -19.38
N PHE A 56 -2.94 -2.31 -18.37
CA PHE A 56 -2.74 -0.99 -17.80
C PHE A 56 -2.15 -1.12 -16.39
N GLY A 57 -1.12 -0.33 -16.10
CA GLY A 57 -0.51 -0.23 -14.78
C GLY A 57 -0.92 1.08 -14.10
N ASN A 58 -1.32 1.00 -12.82
CA ASN A 58 -1.58 2.15 -11.97
C ASN A 58 -0.93 1.97 -10.60
N ILE A 59 -0.87 3.03 -9.80
CA ILE A 59 -0.49 2.97 -8.39
C ILE A 59 -1.73 3.16 -7.54
N ALA A 60 -1.94 2.28 -6.56
CA ALA A 60 -3.04 2.41 -5.62
C ALA A 60 -2.53 2.22 -4.20
N SER A 61 -2.89 3.17 -3.32
CA SER A 61 -2.69 3.02 -1.88
C SER A 61 -3.45 1.80 -1.37
N ILE A 62 -2.83 1.06 -0.47
CA ILE A 62 -3.41 -0.17 0.08
C ILE A 62 -3.45 -0.17 1.60
N SER A 63 -4.35 -0.97 2.15
CA SER A 63 -4.34 -1.38 3.55
C SER A 63 -4.70 -2.84 3.61
N ASP A 64 -4.06 -3.61 4.48
CA ASP A 64 -4.41 -5.02 4.72
C ASP A 64 -4.93 -5.26 6.15
N GLY A 65 -5.30 -4.21 6.88
CA GLY A 65 -5.88 -4.31 8.21
C GLY A 65 -5.96 -3.00 9.00
N ASP A 66 -6.07 -3.09 10.32
CA ASP A 66 -6.32 -1.94 11.18
C ASP A 66 -5.02 -1.22 11.55
N GLY A 67 -4.63 -0.25 10.71
CA GLY A 67 -3.44 0.54 10.92
C GLY A 67 -2.17 -0.25 10.62
N TYR A 68 -1.15 -0.11 11.47
CA TYR A 68 0.17 -0.71 11.27
C TYR A 68 0.40 -1.95 12.14
N GLU A 69 -0.43 -2.26 13.12
CA GLU A 69 -0.14 -3.36 14.07
C GLU A 69 -0.97 -4.62 13.80
N HIS A 70 -1.97 -4.54 12.92
CA HIS A 70 -2.94 -5.61 12.73
C HIS A 70 -3.25 -5.84 11.25
N SER A 71 -2.71 -6.94 10.70
CA SER A 71 -3.03 -7.45 9.37
C SER A 71 -4.14 -8.50 9.43
N THR A 72 -5.05 -8.48 8.46
CA THR A 72 -6.05 -9.53 8.22
C THR A 72 -5.71 -10.38 6.99
N GLY A 73 -4.75 -9.97 6.17
CA GLY A 73 -4.40 -10.60 4.91
C GLY A 73 -5.36 -10.31 3.74
N VAL A 74 -6.39 -9.48 3.95
CA VAL A 74 -7.27 -8.98 2.89
C VAL A 74 -6.74 -7.65 2.40
N ILE A 75 -6.42 -7.52 1.11
CA ILE A 75 -5.86 -6.27 0.57
C ILE A 75 -6.99 -5.36 0.13
N TYR A 76 -7.10 -4.19 0.75
CA TYR A 76 -8.07 -3.15 0.43
C TYR A 76 -7.42 -2.01 -0.36
N THR A 77 -8.17 -1.40 -1.27
CA THR A 77 -7.81 -0.12 -1.91
C THR A 77 -9.05 0.77 -2.04
N PHE A 78 -8.85 2.06 -2.32
CA PHE A 78 -9.91 3.05 -2.39
C PHE A 78 -9.78 3.88 -3.66
N LEU A 79 -10.73 3.68 -4.59
CA LEU A 79 -10.63 4.23 -5.95
C LEU A 79 -11.84 5.13 -6.26
N PRO A 80 -11.64 6.30 -6.89
CA PRO A 80 -12.74 7.13 -7.38
C PRO A 80 -13.36 6.51 -8.63
N GLY A 81 -14.63 6.81 -8.86
CA GLY A 81 -15.35 6.33 -10.05
C GLY A 81 -14.66 6.70 -11.37
N GLU A 82 -13.97 7.83 -11.48
CA GLU A 82 -13.30 8.29 -12.70
C GLU A 82 -11.96 7.60 -12.95
N ASP A 83 -11.42 6.87 -11.99
CA ASP A 83 -10.12 6.21 -12.15
C ASP A 83 -10.19 5.12 -13.23
N ALA A 84 -9.17 5.07 -14.08
CA ALA A 84 -9.12 4.09 -15.18
C ALA A 84 -9.12 2.64 -14.66
N THR A 85 -8.43 2.37 -13.55
CA THR A 85 -8.44 1.09 -12.85
C THR A 85 -9.83 0.76 -12.35
N TYR A 86 -10.55 1.71 -11.73
CA TYR A 86 -11.95 1.51 -11.32
C TYR A 86 -12.78 1.04 -12.52
N GLN A 87 -12.75 1.80 -13.62
CA GLN A 87 -13.55 1.53 -14.81
C GLN A 87 -13.20 0.20 -15.48
N GLN A 88 -11.94 -0.23 -15.39
CA GLN A 88 -11.49 -1.52 -15.91
C GLN A 88 -11.95 -2.68 -15.03
N LEU A 89 -11.81 -2.58 -13.71
CA LEU A 89 -12.23 -3.61 -12.75
C LEU A 89 -13.73 -3.92 -12.83
N MET A 90 -14.54 -2.91 -13.14
CA MET A 90 -15.98 -3.08 -13.34
C MET A 90 -16.33 -3.92 -14.58
N LYS A 91 -15.42 -4.05 -15.56
CA LYS A 91 -15.60 -4.84 -16.78
C LYS A 91 -14.92 -6.19 -16.67
N ASP A 92 -13.69 -6.20 -16.16
CA ASP A 92 -12.89 -7.38 -15.91
C ASP A 92 -12.11 -7.19 -14.61
N ASN A 93 -12.50 -7.93 -13.58
CA ASN A 93 -11.94 -7.79 -12.25
C ASN A 93 -10.61 -8.51 -12.05
N ARG A 94 -10.05 -9.16 -13.09
CA ARG A 94 -8.74 -9.79 -13.01
C ARG A 94 -7.65 -8.72 -12.81
N VAL A 95 -6.78 -8.98 -11.84
CA VAL A 95 -5.71 -8.06 -11.45
C VAL A 95 -4.42 -8.81 -11.16
N ALA A 96 -3.29 -8.12 -11.28
CA ALA A 96 -2.05 -8.47 -10.58
C ALA A 96 -1.58 -7.28 -9.73
N LEU A 97 -1.39 -7.52 -8.43
CA LEU A 97 -0.85 -6.55 -7.48
C LEU A 97 0.62 -6.87 -7.24
N ALA A 98 1.50 -5.90 -7.50
CA ALA A 98 2.94 -6.05 -7.30
C ALA A 98 3.47 -5.13 -6.21
N PHE A 99 4.34 -5.69 -5.37
CA PHE A 99 4.97 -5.07 -4.22
C PHE A 99 6.49 -5.25 -4.30
N SER A 100 7.23 -4.23 -3.85
CA SER A 100 8.69 -4.26 -3.79
C SER A 100 9.16 -3.85 -2.40
N GLU A 101 10.03 -4.65 -1.79
CA GLU A 101 10.68 -4.30 -0.52
C GLU A 101 11.47 -2.98 -0.66
N LYS A 102 11.89 -2.60 -1.88
CA LYS A 102 12.57 -1.32 -2.12
C LYS A 102 11.67 -0.11 -1.87
N ALA A 103 10.35 -0.26 -1.95
CA ALA A 103 9.39 0.79 -1.64
C ALA A 103 9.16 0.96 -0.13
N VAL A 104 9.71 0.07 0.70
CA VAL A 104 9.53 0.04 2.15
C VAL A 104 10.76 0.61 2.86
N GLY A 105 10.57 1.27 4.01
CA GLY A 105 11.66 1.77 4.85
C GLY A 105 12.62 2.72 4.12
N ASN A 106 12.10 3.56 3.22
CA ASN A 106 12.89 4.43 2.35
C ASN A 106 13.97 3.69 1.53
N GLY A 107 13.69 2.44 1.17
CA GLY A 107 14.60 1.59 0.40
C GLY A 107 15.81 1.08 1.19
N GLN A 108 15.74 1.13 2.52
CA GLN A 108 16.77 0.64 3.44
C GLN A 108 16.38 -0.66 4.14
N SER A 109 15.22 -1.24 3.81
CA SER A 109 14.78 -2.50 4.38
C SER A 109 15.69 -3.67 3.96
N GLY A 110 16.13 -4.46 4.94
CA GLY A 110 16.74 -5.78 4.72
C GLY A 110 17.79 -5.82 3.60
N GLY A 111 17.59 -6.76 2.67
CA GLY A 111 18.47 -6.97 1.51
C GLY A 111 18.42 -5.86 0.44
N CYS A 112 17.57 -4.85 0.62
CA CYS A 112 17.48 -3.69 -0.27
C CYS A 112 18.50 -2.58 0.05
N PHE A 113 19.17 -2.61 1.20
CA PHE A 113 20.12 -1.58 1.60
C PHE A 113 21.34 -1.56 0.65
N TRP A 114 21.66 -0.39 0.10
CA TRP A 114 22.70 -0.19 -0.94
C TRP A 114 22.53 -1.05 -2.21
N SER A 115 21.33 -1.57 -2.47
CA SER A 115 21.06 -2.40 -3.63
C SER A 115 19.91 -1.84 -4.48
N THR A 116 19.67 -2.45 -5.64
CA THR A 116 18.54 -2.11 -6.53
C THR A 116 17.32 -2.99 -6.24
N ALA A 117 16.13 -2.59 -6.68
CA ALA A 117 14.89 -3.35 -6.50
C ALA A 117 14.91 -4.75 -7.15
N GLU A 118 15.84 -4.99 -8.08
CA GLU A 118 16.04 -6.30 -8.74
C GLU A 118 17.12 -7.16 -8.06
N SER A 119 17.81 -6.63 -7.04
CA SER A 119 18.81 -7.42 -6.33
C SER A 119 18.13 -8.62 -5.65
N PRO A 120 18.64 -9.85 -5.78
CA PRO A 120 17.96 -11.04 -5.25
C PRO A 120 17.56 -10.98 -3.76
N PRO A 121 18.36 -10.37 -2.87
CA PRO A 121 17.98 -10.18 -1.46
C PRO A 121 16.85 -9.17 -1.23
N CYS A 122 16.55 -8.32 -2.21
CA CYS A 122 15.50 -7.31 -2.14
C CYS A 122 14.19 -7.89 -2.69
N GLY A 123 13.32 -8.34 -1.79
CA GLY A 123 12.20 -9.18 -2.18
C GLY A 123 11.11 -8.44 -2.96
N ARG A 124 10.43 -9.17 -3.85
CA ARG A 124 9.24 -8.70 -4.56
C ARG A 124 8.14 -9.74 -4.47
N VAL A 125 6.91 -9.27 -4.34
CA VAL A 125 5.71 -10.11 -4.29
C VAL A 125 4.76 -9.68 -5.39
N THR A 126 4.19 -10.64 -6.11
CA THR A 126 3.10 -10.42 -7.05
C THR A 126 1.95 -11.35 -6.71
N ILE A 127 0.76 -10.78 -6.53
CA ILE A 127 -0.46 -11.49 -6.18
C ILE A 127 -1.45 -11.29 -7.31
N SER A 128 -1.83 -12.37 -7.99
CA SER A 128 -2.84 -12.32 -9.04
C SER A 128 -4.16 -12.83 -8.51
N GLY A 129 -5.26 -12.24 -8.98
CA GLY A 129 -6.58 -12.64 -8.53
C GLY A 129 -7.70 -11.75 -9.07
N ARG A 130 -8.76 -11.62 -8.29
CA ARG A 130 -9.92 -10.77 -8.63
C ARG A 130 -10.13 -9.67 -7.60
N LEU A 131 -9.90 -8.42 -8.00
CA LEU A 131 -10.13 -7.25 -7.18
C LEU A 131 -11.55 -6.73 -7.41
N THR A 132 -12.42 -6.87 -6.42
CA THR A 132 -13.85 -6.51 -6.54
C THR A 132 -14.18 -5.38 -5.59
N MET A 133 -15.31 -4.69 -5.82
CA MET A 133 -15.86 -3.80 -4.80
C MET A 133 -16.14 -4.59 -3.50
N VAL A 134 -15.95 -3.93 -2.36
CA VAL A 134 -16.27 -4.50 -1.06
C VAL A 134 -17.80 -4.60 -0.92
N PRO A 135 -18.34 -5.77 -0.50
CA PRO A 135 -19.75 -5.94 -0.19
C PRO A 135 -20.26 -4.95 0.86
N GLU A 136 -21.54 -4.57 0.80
CA GLU A 136 -22.11 -3.53 1.67
C GLU A 136 -21.89 -3.81 3.16
N GLU A 137 -22.06 -5.06 3.57
CA GLU A 137 -21.86 -5.54 4.93
C GLU A 137 -20.43 -5.37 5.45
N ASN A 138 -19.43 -5.31 4.55
CA ASN A 138 -18.02 -5.17 4.90
C ASN A 138 -17.49 -3.74 4.69
N LYS A 139 -18.25 -2.83 4.04
CA LYS A 139 -17.77 -1.48 3.70
C LYS A 139 -17.30 -0.67 4.90
N THR A 140 -18.04 -0.71 6.01
CA THR A 140 -17.68 0.02 7.24
C THR A 140 -16.32 -0.42 7.78
N GLN A 141 -16.04 -1.73 7.75
CA GLN A 141 -14.76 -2.28 8.18
C GLN A 141 -13.63 -1.90 7.21
N ALA A 142 -13.85 -2.07 5.91
CA ALA A 142 -12.87 -1.74 4.89
C ALA A 142 -12.46 -0.26 4.96
N LEU A 143 -13.45 0.65 5.08
CA LEU A 143 -13.18 2.08 5.22
C LEU A 143 -12.42 2.40 6.51
N ARG A 144 -12.74 1.75 7.64
CA ARG A 144 -11.95 1.90 8.87
C ARG A 144 -10.49 1.55 8.62
N TYR A 145 -10.21 0.42 8.00
CA TYR A 145 -8.84 -0.07 7.75
C TYR A 145 -8.07 0.82 6.76
N LEU A 146 -8.73 1.25 5.69
CA LEU A 146 -8.18 2.22 4.75
C LEU A 146 -7.84 3.54 5.45
N TYR A 147 -8.75 4.06 6.27
CA TYR A 147 -8.57 5.32 7.00
C TYR A 147 -7.59 5.24 8.17
N ALA A 148 -7.38 4.06 8.74
CA ALA A 148 -6.38 3.83 9.76
C ALA A 148 -4.96 3.87 9.16
N ARG A 149 -4.80 3.35 7.94
CA ARG A 149 -3.53 3.40 7.19
C ARG A 149 -3.29 4.76 6.54
N HIS A 150 -4.34 5.32 5.90
CA HIS A 150 -4.33 6.54 5.08
C HIS A 150 -5.38 7.56 5.57
N PRO A 151 -5.12 8.32 6.64
CA PRO A 151 -6.10 9.21 7.26
C PRO A 151 -6.70 10.28 6.33
N GLU A 152 -5.96 10.69 5.29
CA GLU A 152 -6.36 11.65 4.27
C GLU A 152 -7.56 11.18 3.44
N MET A 153 -7.75 9.86 3.29
CA MET A 153 -8.85 9.28 2.51
C MET A 153 -10.23 9.66 3.07
N LYS A 154 -10.34 9.99 4.37
CA LYS A 154 -11.57 10.50 4.99
C LYS A 154 -12.10 11.78 4.32
N GLY A 155 -11.22 12.54 3.68
CA GLY A 155 -11.56 13.79 3.00
C GLY A 155 -11.89 13.64 1.52
N TRP A 156 -11.57 12.52 0.89
CA TRP A 156 -11.60 12.40 -0.57
C TRP A 156 -13.00 12.50 -1.17
N ASN A 157 -14.00 11.86 -0.54
CA ASN A 157 -15.41 11.97 -0.94
C ASN A 157 -16.03 13.36 -0.71
N LYS A 158 -15.30 14.31 -0.12
CA LYS A 158 -15.73 15.71 -0.01
C LYS A 158 -15.19 16.58 -1.15
N ALA A 159 -14.11 16.14 -1.82
CA ALA A 159 -13.36 16.93 -2.79
C ALA A 159 -13.51 16.43 -4.23
N HIS A 160 -13.71 15.12 -4.41
CA HIS A 160 -13.84 14.45 -5.69
C HIS A 160 -14.97 13.41 -5.62
N ALA A 161 -15.21 12.72 -6.74
CA ALA A 161 -16.35 11.81 -6.91
C ALA A 161 -16.37 10.65 -5.93
N ASP A 162 -17.44 9.85 -6.01
CA ASP A 162 -17.74 8.72 -5.13
C ASP A 162 -16.62 7.66 -5.12
N PHE A 163 -15.65 7.79 -4.23
CA PHE A 163 -14.66 6.74 -3.99
C PHE A 163 -15.35 5.52 -3.38
N ALA A 164 -14.98 4.35 -3.91
CA ALA A 164 -15.47 3.07 -3.42
C ALA A 164 -14.30 2.19 -2.94
N PRO A 165 -14.49 1.45 -1.84
CA PRO A 165 -13.51 0.46 -1.41
C PRO A 165 -13.57 -0.78 -2.31
N PHE A 166 -12.40 -1.25 -2.72
CA PHE A 166 -12.19 -2.53 -3.39
C PHE A 166 -11.36 -3.44 -2.50
N TRP A 167 -11.49 -4.75 -2.66
CA TRP A 167 -10.70 -5.74 -1.95
C TRP A 167 -10.24 -6.91 -2.83
N LEU A 168 -9.09 -7.47 -2.48
CA LEU A 168 -8.66 -8.78 -2.91
C LEU A 168 -8.69 -9.68 -1.69
N ALA A 169 -9.82 -10.37 -1.52
CA ALA A 169 -9.99 -11.35 -0.46
C ALA A 169 -9.17 -12.62 -0.76
N PRO A 170 -8.69 -13.36 0.26
CA PRO A 170 -7.89 -14.57 0.08
C PRO A 170 -8.49 -15.60 -0.89
N GLU A 171 -9.81 -15.78 -0.86
CA GLU A 171 -10.55 -16.66 -1.76
C GLU A 171 -10.52 -16.25 -3.24
N ASN A 172 -10.20 -14.98 -3.51
CA ASN A 172 -10.09 -14.42 -4.86
C ASN A 172 -8.64 -14.43 -5.39
N ILE A 173 -7.67 -14.88 -4.60
CA ILE A 173 -6.28 -15.04 -5.04
C ILE A 173 -6.17 -16.29 -5.89
N THR A 174 -5.64 -16.15 -7.11
CA THR A 174 -5.47 -17.25 -8.06
C THR A 174 -4.03 -17.66 -8.24
N ASP A 175 -3.09 -16.74 -8.01
CA ASP A 175 -1.67 -17.02 -8.09
C ASP A 175 -0.86 -16.11 -7.17
N PHE A 176 0.28 -16.62 -6.70
CA PHE A 176 1.15 -15.96 -5.76
C PHE A 176 2.61 -16.23 -6.13
N LEU A 177 3.35 -15.17 -6.43
CA LEU A 177 4.78 -15.23 -6.74
C LEU A 177 5.57 -14.38 -5.75
N SER A 178 6.50 -15.00 -5.04
CA SER A 178 7.52 -14.31 -4.24
C SER A 178 8.89 -14.53 -4.85
N THR A 179 9.67 -13.46 -4.97
CA THR A 179 11.05 -13.51 -5.41
C THR A 179 11.94 -12.80 -4.40
N SER A 180 12.54 -13.57 -3.51
CA SER A 180 13.65 -13.19 -2.65
C SER A 180 14.56 -14.41 -2.50
N LEU A 181 15.85 -14.24 -2.76
CA LEU A 181 16.90 -15.27 -2.60
C LEU A 181 17.94 -14.81 -1.59
#